data_AF-A0A5R1Z254-F1
#
_entry.id   AF-A0A5R1Z254-F1
#
_cell.length_a   1.000
_cell.length_b   1.000
_cell.length_c   1.000
_cell.angle_alpha   90.00
_cell.angle_beta   90.00
_cell.angle_gamma   90.00
#
_symmetry.space_group_name_H-M   'P 1'
#
loop_
_entity.id
_entity.type
_entity.pdbx_description
1 polymer ?
#
loop_
_entity_poly.entity_id
_entity_poly.type
_entity_poly.pdbx_seq_one_letter_code
_entity_poly.pdbx_strand_id
1 'polypeptide(L)'
;CKQGIPFVAEAMEVLGGMGYCEESELPRLYREMPVNSIWEGSGNIMCLDVLRVLTKQHGVYDVLSEAFAEVKGQDRHYDRAVRQLQQRLRKPDEAMGREITQQLFLLGCGAEMLRHASPPLAQAWCQMMLDTRGEMPLSAQVQNDLLLRATGGLR
;
A
#
# COMPACT_ATOMS: atom_id res chain seq x y z
N CYS A 1 -1.08 -5.87 7.47
CA CYS A 1 -0.89 -5.88 8.95
C CYS A 1 -0.16 -4.65 9.48
N LYS A 2 1.05 -4.31 9.02
CA LYS A 2 1.87 -3.25 9.63
C LYS A 2 1.19 -1.87 9.71
N GLN A 3 0.38 -1.51 8.71
CA GLN A 3 -0.37 -0.25 8.67
C GLN A 3 -1.59 -0.22 9.62
N GLY A 4 -2.02 -1.36 10.17
CA GLY A 4 -3.22 -1.40 11.02
C GLY A 4 -3.09 -0.58 12.29
N ILE A 5 -1.94 -0.66 12.97
CA ILE A 5 -1.69 0.06 14.22
C ILE A 5 -1.83 1.59 14.03
N PRO A 6 -1.06 2.25 13.13
CA PRO A 6 -1.19 3.69 12.95
C PRO A 6 -2.53 4.10 12.36
N PHE A 7 -3.13 3.29 11.48
CA PHE A 7 -4.45 3.61 10.90
C PHE A 7 -5.56 3.64 11.96
N VAL A 8 -5.60 2.66 12.86
CA VAL A 8 -6.59 2.64 13.94
C VAL A 8 -6.30 3.71 15.00
N ALA A 9 -5.03 4.05 15.23
CA ALA A 9 -4.67 5.18 16.08
C ALA A 9 -5.25 6.50 15.53
N GLU A 10 -5.11 6.75 14.23
CA GLU A 10 -5.67 7.95 13.59
C GLU A 10 -7.21 7.98 13.71
N ALA A 11 -7.88 6.85 13.48
CA ALA A 11 -9.33 6.75 13.67
C ALA A 11 -9.75 7.00 15.13
N MET A 12 -8.95 6.55 16.10
CA MET A 12 -9.16 6.85 17.51
C MET A 12 -9.00 8.35 17.80
N GLU A 13 -7.98 8.98 17.21
CA GLU A 13 -7.71 10.42 17.36
C GLU A 13 -8.84 11.29 16.76
N VAL A 14 -9.45 10.87 15.64
CA VAL A 14 -10.62 11.53 15.06
C VAL A 14 -11.80 11.62 16.03
N LEU A 15 -11.99 10.61 16.89
CA LEU A 15 -13.02 10.63 17.94
C LEU A 15 -12.59 11.41 19.20
N GLY A 16 -11.31 11.74 19.32
CA GLY A 16 -10.73 12.41 20.48
C GLY A 16 -10.81 11.57 21.75
N GLY A 17 -11.03 12.22 22.90
CA GLY A 17 -11.03 11.55 24.20
C GLY A 17 -12.01 10.38 24.32
N MET A 18 -13.18 10.47 23.68
CA MET A 18 -14.14 9.35 23.64
C MET A 18 -13.59 8.13 22.89
N GLY A 19 -12.74 8.33 21.89
CA GLY A 19 -12.08 7.25 21.17
C GLY A 19 -11.12 6.45 22.06
N TYR A 20 -10.56 7.06 23.11
CA TYR A 20 -9.63 6.42 24.03
C TYR A 20 -10.31 5.61 25.14
N CYS A 21 -11.57 5.90 25.45
CA CYS A 21 -12.35 5.22 26.47
C CYS A 21 -12.77 3.81 26.00
N GLU A 22 -12.65 2.79 26.86
CA GLU A 22 -12.94 1.37 26.53
C GLU A 22 -14.43 1.08 26.24
N GLU A 23 -15.32 2.05 26.47
CA GLU A 23 -16.71 2.03 26.01
C GLU A 23 -16.84 2.22 24.49
N SER A 24 -15.84 2.82 23.84
CA SER A 24 -15.71 2.87 22.39
C SER A 24 -15.17 1.56 21.83
N GLU A 25 -15.43 1.26 20.56
CA GLU A 25 -14.86 0.07 19.90
C GLU A 25 -13.35 0.22 19.61
N LEU A 26 -12.87 1.46 19.52
CA LEU A 26 -11.53 1.79 19.02
C LEU A 26 -10.39 1.23 19.89
N PRO A 27 -10.43 1.26 21.24
CA PRO A 27 -9.36 0.68 22.05
C PRO A 27 -9.21 -0.83 21.86
N ARG A 28 -10.32 -1.56 21.76
CA ARG A 28 -10.30 -2.99 21.43
C ARG A 28 -9.66 -3.22 20.07
N LEU A 29 -10.08 -2.49 19.04
CA LEU A 29 -9.48 -2.59 17.70
C LEU A 29 -7.99 -2.28 17.73
N TYR A 30 -7.58 -1.21 18.41
CA TYR A 30 -6.18 -0.79 18.51
C TYR A 30 -5.30 -1.85 19.17
N ARG A 31 -5.76 -2.42 20.30
CA ARG A 31 -5.07 -3.50 21.02
C ARG A 31 -4.98 -4.79 20.19
N GLU A 32 -5.92 -5.03 19.28
CA GLU A 32 -5.91 -6.19 18.39
C GLU A 32 -4.89 -6.06 17.24
N MET A 33 -4.67 -4.86 16.70
CA MET A 33 -3.85 -4.67 15.49
C MET A 33 -2.45 -5.31 15.51
N PRO A 34 -1.68 -5.29 16.62
CA PRO A 34 -0.36 -5.91 16.66
C PRO A 34 -0.35 -7.42 16.44
N VAL A 35 -1.41 -8.15 16.85
CA VAL A 35 -1.42 -9.62 16.78
C VAL A 35 -1.24 -10.10 15.35
N ASN A 36 -1.92 -9.46 14.40
CA ASN A 36 -1.85 -9.75 12.97
C ASN A 36 -0.47 -9.47 12.35
N SER A 37 0.35 -8.63 12.99
CA SER A 37 1.70 -8.33 12.51
C SER A 37 2.78 -9.23 13.12
N ILE A 38 2.42 -10.04 14.12
CA ILE A 38 3.30 -10.97 14.84
C ILE A 38 3.03 -12.41 14.39
N TRP A 39 1.76 -12.75 14.18
CA TRP A 39 1.30 -14.11 13.89
C TRP A 39 1.82 -14.67 12.56
N GLU A 40 2.06 -15.98 12.53
CA GLU A 40 2.66 -16.74 11.40
C GLU A 40 3.92 -16.14 10.77
N GLY A 41 4.70 -15.42 11.57
CA GLY A 41 5.96 -14.81 11.17
C GLY A 41 5.84 -13.29 11.19
N SER A 42 6.65 -12.68 12.06
CA SER A 42 6.75 -11.21 12.10
C SER A 42 7.12 -10.64 10.73
N GLY A 43 6.92 -9.34 10.54
CA GLY A 43 7.14 -8.70 9.23
C GLY A 43 8.51 -8.94 8.58
N ASN A 44 9.57 -9.26 9.34
CA ASN A 44 10.86 -9.65 8.74
C ASN A 44 10.77 -10.99 7.99
N ILE A 45 10.10 -11.99 8.58
CA ILE A 45 9.94 -13.31 7.96
C ILE A 45 9.16 -13.19 6.65
N MET A 46 8.09 -12.39 6.64
CA MET A 46 7.34 -12.10 5.42
C MET A 46 8.22 -11.48 4.32
N CYS A 47 9.07 -10.52 4.69
CA CYS A 47 9.95 -9.85 3.72
C CYS A 47 11.06 -10.78 3.19
N LEU A 48 11.62 -11.62 4.05
CA LEU A 48 12.59 -12.63 3.64
C LEU A 48 11.95 -13.68 2.72
N ASP A 49 10.67 -14.00 2.94
CA ASP A 49 9.94 -14.90 2.05
C ASP A 49 9.73 -14.30 0.67
N VAL A 50 9.36 -13.02 0.59
CA VAL A 50 9.29 -12.28 -0.67
C VAL A 50 10.64 -12.30 -1.41
N LEU A 51 11.74 -12.02 -0.71
CA LEU A 51 13.08 -12.11 -1.32
C LEU A 51 13.41 -13.54 -1.78
N ARG A 52 13.04 -14.54 -0.98
CA ARG A 52 13.22 -15.96 -1.34
C ARG A 52 12.49 -16.29 -2.64
N VAL A 53 11.23 -15.87 -2.78
CA VAL A 53 10.44 -16.10 -4.01
C VAL A 53 11.09 -15.39 -5.20
N LEU A 54 11.42 -14.10 -5.07
CA LEU A 54 12.09 -13.32 -6.13
C LEU A 54 13.44 -13.90 -6.55
N THR A 55 14.13 -14.62 -5.66
CA THR A 55 15.47 -15.18 -5.94
C THR A 55 15.40 -16.61 -6.48
N LYS A 56 14.51 -17.43 -5.93
CA LYS A 56 14.52 -18.89 -6.15
C LYS A 56 13.45 -19.39 -7.12
N GLN A 57 12.36 -18.64 -7.32
CA GLN A 57 11.28 -19.08 -8.19
C GLN A 57 11.47 -18.57 -9.61
N HIS A 58 11.46 -19.51 -10.56
CA HIS A 58 11.55 -19.19 -11.99
C HIS A 58 10.27 -18.51 -12.48
N GLY A 59 10.39 -17.60 -13.45
CA GLY A 59 9.26 -16.93 -14.09
C GLY A 59 8.63 -15.76 -13.32
N VAL A 60 9.01 -15.52 -12.06
CA VAL A 60 8.44 -14.40 -11.26
C VAL A 60 8.71 -13.05 -11.91
N TYR A 61 9.90 -12.85 -12.48
CA TYR A 61 10.23 -11.59 -13.17
C TYR A 61 9.40 -11.38 -14.43
N ASP A 62 9.06 -12.44 -15.16
CA ASP A 62 8.24 -12.36 -16.37
C ASP A 62 6.81 -11.95 -15.99
N VAL A 63 6.23 -12.60 -14.98
CA VAL A 63 4.90 -12.25 -14.43
C VAL A 63 4.85 -10.79 -13.97
N LEU A 64 5.87 -10.33 -13.23
CA LEU A 64 5.93 -8.93 -12.80
C LEU A 64 6.08 -7.97 -13.98
N SER A 65 6.90 -8.33 -14.97
CA SER A 65 7.11 -7.51 -16.16
C SER A 65 5.84 -7.38 -16.99
N GLU A 66 5.09 -8.47 -17.17
CA GLU A 66 3.79 -8.47 -17.86
C GLU A 66 2.79 -7.59 -17.12
N ALA A 67 2.61 -7.79 -15.82
CA ALA A 67 1.69 -6.99 -15.00
C ALA A 67 2.04 -5.49 -15.03
N PHE A 68 3.33 -5.13 -15.00
CA PHE A 68 3.75 -3.73 -15.08
C PHE A 68 3.60 -3.14 -16.49
N ALA A 69 3.71 -3.95 -17.54
CA ALA A 69 3.56 -3.50 -18.92
C ALA A 69 2.12 -3.14 -19.27
N GLU A 70 1.13 -3.82 -18.69
CA GLU A 70 -0.31 -3.56 -18.93
C GLU A 70 -0.73 -2.11 -18.63
N VAL A 71 -0.12 -1.49 -17.62
CA VAL A 71 -0.47 -0.15 -17.15
C VAL A 71 0.60 0.90 -17.47
N LYS A 72 1.61 0.53 -18.26
CA LYS A 72 2.74 1.39 -18.58
C LYS A 72 2.29 2.67 -19.27
N GLY A 73 2.83 3.81 -18.82
CA GLY A 73 2.54 5.12 -19.41
C GLY A 73 1.22 5.75 -18.96
N GLN A 74 0.42 5.07 -18.14
CA GLN A 74 -0.82 5.64 -17.60
C GLN A 74 -0.55 6.62 -16.44
N ASP A 75 0.51 6.38 -15.65
CA ASP A 75 0.94 7.29 -14.59
C ASP A 75 2.47 7.34 -14.44
N ARG A 76 3.02 8.56 -14.35
CA ARG A 76 4.47 8.79 -14.28
C ARG A 76 5.10 8.35 -12.96
N HIS A 77 4.35 8.40 -11.86
CA HIS A 77 4.81 8.02 -10.53
C HIS A 77 4.90 6.50 -10.44
N TYR A 78 3.90 5.81 -10.99
CA TYR A 78 3.92 4.36 -11.18
C TYR A 78 5.13 3.91 -12.02
N ASP A 79 5.30 4.46 -13.23
CA ASP A 79 6.41 4.10 -14.11
C ASP A 79 7.79 4.36 -13.46
N ARG A 80 7.91 5.42 -12.64
CA ARG A 80 9.12 5.71 -11.87
C ARG A 80 9.36 4.64 -10.80
N ALA A 81 8.33 4.26 -10.05
CA ALA A 81 8.43 3.26 -9.01
C ALA A 81 8.80 1.87 -9.59
N VAL A 82 8.26 1.50 -10.76
CA VAL A 82 8.65 0.28 -11.48
C VAL A 82 10.15 0.30 -11.79
N ARG A 83 10.66 1.39 -12.37
CA ARG A 83 12.10 1.52 -12.67
C ARG A 83 12.97 1.41 -11.42
N GLN A 84 12.54 1.99 -10.30
CA GLN A 84 13.26 1.91 -9.03
C GLN A 84 13.30 0.49 -8.47
N LEU A 85 12.16 -0.22 -8.50
CA LEU A 85 12.11 -1.62 -8.07
C LEU A 85 13.03 -2.48 -8.97
N GLN A 86 12.93 -2.34 -10.29
CA GLN A 86 13.78 -3.08 -11.24
C GLN A 86 15.28 -2.85 -10.99
N GLN A 87 15.69 -1.63 -10.64
CA GLN A 87 17.09 -1.35 -10.28
C GLN A 87 17.53 -2.08 -9.01
N ARG A 88 16.67 -2.13 -7.99
CA ARG A 88 16.96 -2.80 -6.71
C ARG A 88 17.04 -4.31 -6.86
N LEU A 89 16.18 -4.88 -7.69
CA LEU A 89 16.17 -6.31 -7.96
C LEU A 89 17.38 -6.80 -8.78
N ARG A 90 18.26 -5.91 -9.28
CA ARG A 90 19.53 -6.33 -9.91
C ARG A 90 20.50 -6.99 -8.92
N LYS A 91 20.48 -6.54 -7.67
CA LYS A 91 21.31 -7.07 -6.59
C LYS A 91 20.54 -6.95 -5.26
N PRO A 92 19.52 -7.80 -5.05
CA PRO A 92 18.73 -7.75 -3.83
C PRO A 92 19.61 -8.11 -2.63
N ASP A 93 19.46 -7.34 -1.56
CA ASP A 93 20.10 -7.56 -0.26
C ASP A 93 18.99 -7.83 0.77
N GLU A 94 19.24 -8.75 1.71
CA GLU A 94 18.32 -9.03 2.82
C GLU A 94 18.00 -7.76 3.63
N ALA A 95 18.98 -6.87 3.78
CA ALA A 95 18.79 -5.58 4.44
C ALA A 95 17.72 -4.71 3.76
N MET A 96 17.51 -4.89 2.45
CA MET A 96 16.49 -4.18 1.66
C MET A 96 15.14 -4.89 1.64
N GLY A 97 14.99 -6.05 2.30
CA GLY A 97 13.80 -6.90 2.16
C GLY A 97 12.48 -6.19 2.46
N ARG A 98 12.46 -5.34 3.49
CA ARG A 98 11.27 -4.53 3.83
C ARG A 98 10.93 -3.51 2.74
N GLU A 99 11.96 -2.87 2.22
CA GLU A 99 11.82 -1.82 1.21
C GLU A 99 11.35 -2.39 -0.13
N ILE A 100 11.93 -3.51 -0.55
CA ILE A 100 11.53 -4.26 -1.75
C ILE A 100 10.10 -4.77 -1.59
N THR A 101 9.76 -5.36 -0.45
CA THR A 101 8.40 -5.87 -0.18
C THR A 101 7.36 -4.75 -0.20
N GLN A 102 7.66 -3.61 0.40
CA GLN A 102 6.76 -2.46 0.38
C GLN A 102 6.57 -1.91 -1.04
N GLN A 103 7.64 -1.76 -1.81
CA GLN A 103 7.54 -1.30 -3.21
C GLN A 103 6.75 -2.27 -4.07
N LEU A 104 6.97 -3.58 -3.91
CA LEU A 104 6.23 -4.61 -4.62
C LEU A 104 4.74 -4.56 -4.29
N PHE A 105 4.39 -4.42 -3.00
CA PHE A 105 3.00 -4.24 -2.57
C PHE A 105 2.36 -3.01 -3.20
N LEU A 106 3.03 -1.85 -3.14
CA LEU A 106 2.51 -0.61 -3.72
C LEU A 106 2.35 -0.69 -5.24
N LEU A 107 3.27 -1.34 -5.96
CA LEU A 107 3.12 -1.55 -7.39
C LEU A 107 1.97 -2.51 -7.72
N GLY A 108 1.78 -3.57 -6.93
CA GLY A 108 0.61 -4.43 -7.08
C GLY A 108 -0.70 -3.66 -6.92
N CYS A 109 -0.85 -2.90 -5.83
CA CYS A 109 -2.03 -2.04 -5.63
C CYS A 109 -2.18 -0.99 -6.74
N GLY A 110 -1.09 -0.35 -7.16
CA GLY A 110 -1.10 0.67 -8.21
C GLY A 110 -1.56 0.10 -9.56
N ALA A 111 -1.14 -1.11 -9.92
CA ALA A 111 -1.59 -1.77 -11.14
C ALA A 111 -3.10 -2.03 -11.13
N GLU A 112 -3.66 -2.47 -10.00
CA GLU A 112 -5.12 -2.66 -9.86
C GLU A 112 -5.87 -1.33 -9.92
N MET A 113 -5.36 -0.29 -9.25
CA MET A 113 -5.95 1.05 -9.30
C MET A 113 -5.98 1.59 -10.73
N LEU A 114 -4.89 1.46 -11.48
CA LEU A 114 -4.79 1.93 -12.87
C LEU A 114 -5.69 1.13 -13.82
N ARG A 115 -5.87 -0.18 -13.59
CA ARG A 115 -6.74 -1.03 -14.43
C ARG A 115 -8.22 -0.82 -14.19
N HIS A 116 -8.63 -0.57 -12.94
CA HIS A 116 -10.03 -0.72 -12.54
C HIS A 116 -10.65 0.49 -11.86
N ALA A 117 -9.87 1.41 -11.28
CA ALA A 117 -10.43 2.63 -10.71
C ALA A 117 -10.69 3.69 -11.78
N SER A 118 -11.50 4.69 -11.45
CA SER A 118 -11.65 5.85 -12.32
C SER A 118 -10.31 6.59 -12.45
N PRO A 119 -9.98 7.19 -13.61
CA PRO A 119 -8.69 7.85 -13.80
C PRO A 119 -8.33 8.89 -12.72
N PRO A 120 -9.26 9.75 -12.23
CA PRO A 120 -8.95 10.69 -11.14
C PRO A 120 -8.56 9.99 -9.83
N LEU A 121 -9.21 8.87 -9.47
CA LEU A 121 -8.89 8.11 -8.28
C LEU A 121 -7.54 7.38 -8.41
N ALA A 122 -7.28 6.78 -9.57
CA ALA A 122 -6.02 6.08 -9.83
C ALA A 122 -4.82 7.05 -9.79
N GLN A 123 -4.96 8.23 -10.38
CA GLN A 123 -3.94 9.29 -10.35
C GLN A 123 -3.70 9.80 -8.93
N ALA A 124 -4.77 10.08 -8.17
CA ALA A 124 -4.67 10.49 -6.78
C ALA A 124 -3.96 9.45 -5.91
N TRP A 125 -4.29 8.16 -6.09
CA TRP A 125 -3.64 7.07 -5.39
C TRP A 125 -2.16 6.97 -5.75
N CYS A 126 -1.81 6.99 -7.04
CA CYS A 126 -0.41 6.91 -7.49
C CYS A 126 0.40 8.09 -6.97
N GLN A 127 -0.16 9.30 -6.98
CA GLN A 127 0.50 10.47 -6.44
C GLN A 127 0.75 10.34 -4.93
N MET A 128 -0.29 10.01 -4.15
CA MET A 128 -0.20 9.92 -2.69
C MET A 128 0.74 8.80 -2.23
N MET A 129 0.76 7.68 -2.95
CA MET A 129 1.47 6.48 -2.51
C MET A 129 2.87 6.33 -3.11
N LEU A 130 3.16 6.97 -4.26
CA LEU A 130 4.40 6.76 -5.02
C LEU A 130 5.20 8.06 -5.28
N ASP A 131 4.65 9.26 -5.01
CA ASP A 131 5.44 10.49 -5.12
C ASP A 131 6.38 10.65 -3.92
N THR A 132 7.69 10.73 -4.19
CA THR A 132 8.72 10.88 -3.16
C THR A 132 8.83 12.30 -2.61
N ARG A 133 8.06 13.26 -3.16
CA ARG A 133 8.13 14.68 -2.79
C ARG A 133 7.25 15.05 -1.59
N GLY A 134 6.48 14.10 -1.07
CA GLY A 134 5.62 14.29 0.10
C GLY A 134 4.15 14.51 -0.26
N GLU A 135 3.37 14.87 0.75
CA GLU A 135 1.92 15.00 0.64
C GLU A 135 1.53 16.15 -0.31
N MET A 136 0.64 15.82 -1.25
CA MET A 136 0.01 16.78 -2.14
C MET A 136 -1.49 16.76 -1.85
N PRO A 137 -2.15 17.93 -1.78
CA PRO A 137 -3.57 17.98 -1.48
C PRO A 137 -4.37 17.28 -2.58
N LEU A 138 -5.28 16.40 -2.17
CA LEU A 138 -6.27 15.81 -3.07
C LEU A 138 -7.27 16.87 -3.52
N SER A 139 -7.75 16.77 -4.76
CA SER A 139 -8.82 17.64 -5.23
C SER A 139 -10.10 17.41 -4.42
N ALA A 140 -10.90 18.47 -4.22
CA ALA A 140 -12.16 18.37 -3.50
C ALA A 140 -13.11 17.33 -4.13
N GLN A 141 -13.09 17.20 -5.46
CA GLN A 141 -13.85 16.19 -6.17
C GLN A 141 -13.46 14.76 -5.77
N VAL A 142 -12.16 14.47 -5.70
CA VAL A 142 -11.66 13.15 -5.29
C VAL A 142 -11.98 12.88 -3.82
N GLN A 143 -11.82 13.86 -2.93
CA GLN A 143 -12.15 13.71 -1.51
C GLN A 143 -13.64 13.38 -1.32
N ASN A 144 -14.52 14.12 -2.00
CA ASN A 144 -15.97 13.89 -1.93
C ASN A 144 -16.34 12.51 -2.47
N ASP A 145 -15.77 12.09 -3.60
CA ASP A 145 -16.00 10.76 -4.17
C ASP A 145 -15.55 9.67 -3.19
N LEU A 146 -14.34 9.76 -2.62
CA LEU A 146 -13.82 8.78 -1.65
C LEU A 146 -14.75 8.62 -0.44
N LEU A 147 -15.21 9.72 0.16
CA LEU A 147 -16.10 9.68 1.31
C LEU A 147 -17.47 9.11 0.96
N LEU A 148 -18.06 9.51 -0.19
CA LEU A 148 -19.33 8.97 -0.66
C LEU A 148 -19.25 7.46 -0.89
N ARG A 149 -18.16 6.98 -1.51
CA ARG A 149 -17.91 5.55 -1.72
C ARG A 149 -17.82 4.79 -0.40
N ALA A 150 -17.12 5.34 0.59
CA ALA A 150 -16.92 4.71 1.90
C ALA A 150 -18.23 4.61 2.71
N THR A 151 -19.24 5.42 2.41
CA THR A 151 -20.54 5.41 3.10
C THR A 151 -21.67 4.77 2.27
N GLY A 152 -21.35 4.02 1.21
CA GLY A 152 -22.33 3.29 0.39
C GLY A 152 -23.01 4.10 -0.71
N GLY A 153 -22.50 5.29 -1.04
CA GLY A 153 -23.05 6.22 -2.03
C GLY A 153 -22.84 5.85 -3.51
N LEU A 154 -22.26 4.69 -3.81
CA LEU A 154 -22.19 4.15 -5.17
C LEU A 154 -23.51 3.45 -5.52
N ARG A 155 -24.48 4.24 -5.98
CA ARG A 155 -25.58 3.72 -6.80
C ARG A 155 -25.36 4.11 -8.25
#